data_AF-A0A7Y2GGV8-F1
#
_entry.id   AF-A0A7Y2GGV8-F1
#
_cell.length_a   1.000
_cell.length_b   1.000
_cell.length_c   1.000
_cell.angle_alpha   90.00
_cell.angle_beta   90.00
_cell.angle_gamma   90.00
#
_symmetry.space_group_name_H-M   'P 1'
#
loop_
_entity.id
_entity.type
_entity.pdbx_description
1 polymer ?
#
loop_
_entity_poly.entity_id
_entity_poly.type
_entity_poly.pdbx_seq_one_letter_code
_entity_poly.pdbx_strand_id
1 'polypeptide(L)'
;MKRELKELVLQKLATADQQIANIHKEREPVHVVYGGAHLFKPETPEKLGRIAVSSLEKYAGDFADFSRALWLKGADNLPTDSGAVRELEFQIADDPAKAFAKHPDAVFAWNVFQKTIEKLKSEPVEDYRIDFEDGYGFRKDSEEDAHAVSASDNLAELWSFNKGKQAPSTGFRIKSLQPETRHRAIRTFELFFENLVKKTSGWLPNDFVVALPKIKSPAETEALSTLLDAFEKNAGLKTGSIGIEILVETPESLTHLRQIADACGGRCRSAHFGAYDYTSSFGIAGAHQHLRHKACDFARNMMQNSLSGTGIRLSDSVTTEMPVPLHRSENLSIAEIAENRAVVQKAWRMHFNNINHSLQNGFFQSWDLHPAQLVARFGAVYSYFLENLDDQSIRLNGFLEKATQAMTTGNIFDDMASAEGLLNFFTRGLRCGAFSYKQVKALTGLTKNEIDSGSFVRIMTERFRNGASA
;
A
#
# COMPACT_ATOMS: atom_id res chain seq x y z
N MET A 1 -38.08 -22.43 -18.96
CA MET A 1 -36.82 -22.82 -18.28
C MET A 1 -37.17 -23.51 -16.97
N LYS A 2 -36.68 -24.72 -16.68
CA LYS A 2 -37.02 -25.44 -15.43
C LYS A 2 -36.56 -24.62 -14.22
N ARG A 3 -37.37 -24.53 -13.17
CA ARG A 3 -37.11 -23.75 -11.94
C ARG A 3 -35.74 -24.07 -11.33
N GLU A 4 -35.37 -25.35 -11.30
CA GLU A 4 -34.07 -25.85 -10.82
C GLU A 4 -32.88 -25.30 -11.62
N LEU A 5 -33.01 -25.17 -12.94
CA LEU A 5 -31.95 -24.60 -13.78
C LEU A 5 -31.76 -23.10 -13.50
N LYS A 6 -32.86 -22.39 -13.23
CA LYS A 6 -32.81 -20.97 -12.83
C LYS A 6 -32.14 -20.82 -11.46
N GLU A 7 -32.49 -21.65 -10.50
CA GLU A 7 -31.87 -21.66 -9.16
C GLU A 7 -30.38 -22.00 -9.23
N LEU A 8 -29.98 -23.00 -10.03
CA LEU A 8 -28.57 -23.35 -10.23
C LEU A 8 -27.76 -22.20 -10.87
N VAL A 9 -28.30 -21.54 -11.90
CA VAL A 9 -27.65 -20.39 -12.54
C VAL A 9 -27.50 -19.24 -11.54
N LEU A 10 -28.55 -18.90 -10.80
CA LEU A 10 -28.51 -17.86 -9.78
C LEU A 10 -27.53 -18.20 -8.65
N GLN A 11 -27.45 -19.47 -8.23
CA GLN A 11 -26.50 -19.90 -7.21
C GLN A 11 -25.04 -19.80 -7.68
N LYS A 12 -24.77 -20.19 -8.93
CA LYS A 12 -23.43 -20.04 -9.53
C LYS A 12 -23.03 -18.56 -9.63
N LEU A 13 -23.93 -17.70 -10.11
CA LEU A 13 -23.68 -16.26 -10.19
C LEU A 13 -23.50 -15.65 -8.80
N ALA A 14 -24.35 -15.98 -7.83
CA ALA A 14 -24.21 -15.51 -6.46
C ALA A 14 -22.88 -15.94 -5.82
N THR A 15 -22.39 -17.14 -6.15
CA THR A 15 -21.07 -17.60 -5.69
C THR A 15 -19.95 -16.76 -6.30
N ALA A 16 -20.01 -16.46 -7.60
CA ALA A 16 -19.05 -15.60 -8.27
C ALA A 16 -19.10 -14.15 -7.74
N ASP A 17 -20.29 -13.60 -7.57
CA ASP A 17 -20.51 -12.25 -7.01
C ASP A 17 -19.97 -12.17 -5.58
N GLN A 18 -20.15 -13.22 -4.77
CA GLN A 18 -19.64 -13.27 -3.40
C GLN A 18 -18.11 -13.37 -3.38
N GLN A 19 -17.49 -14.08 -4.32
CA GLN A 19 -16.03 -14.10 -4.48
C GLN A 19 -15.51 -12.70 -4.83
N ILE A 20 -16.15 -12.01 -5.79
CA ILE A 20 -15.83 -10.63 -6.17
C ILE A 20 -16.01 -9.66 -4.99
N ALA A 21 -17.09 -9.78 -4.23
CA ALA A 21 -17.37 -8.91 -3.09
C ALA A 21 -16.41 -9.13 -1.90
N ASN A 22 -15.86 -10.34 -1.74
CA ASN A 22 -14.92 -10.65 -0.65
C ASN A 22 -13.50 -10.13 -0.93
N ILE A 23 -13.11 -10.03 -2.19
CA ILE A 23 -11.84 -9.41 -2.63
C ILE A 23 -11.67 -8.02 -2.02
N HIS A 24 -12.76 -7.26 -1.92
CA HIS A 24 -12.72 -5.87 -1.51
C HIS A 24 -12.88 -5.65 0.00
N LYS A 25 -12.79 -6.64 0.90
CA LYS A 25 -13.07 -6.42 2.34
C LYS A 25 -11.84 -6.27 3.23
N GLU A 26 -10.69 -6.74 2.78
CA GLU A 26 -9.47 -6.72 3.59
C GLU A 26 -8.80 -5.35 3.54
N ARG A 27 -8.02 -5.03 4.58
CA ARG A 27 -7.25 -3.80 4.62
C ARG A 27 -6.13 -3.90 3.59
N GLU A 28 -6.10 -2.93 2.67
CA GLU A 28 -5.03 -2.81 1.69
C GLU A 28 -3.92 -1.92 2.27
N PRO A 29 -2.67 -2.41 2.39
CA PRO A 29 -1.58 -1.57 2.82
C PRO A 29 -1.26 -0.50 1.76
N VAL A 30 -0.94 0.72 2.18
CA VAL A 30 -0.59 1.84 1.27
C VAL A 30 0.86 1.83 0.82
N HIS A 31 1.66 0.94 1.41
CA HIS A 31 3.05 0.76 1.06
C HIS A 31 3.55 -0.64 1.38
N VAL A 32 4.75 -0.97 0.91
CA VAL A 32 5.53 -2.12 1.34
C VAL A 32 7.00 -1.71 1.50
N VAL A 33 7.62 -2.13 2.60
CA VAL A 33 9.05 -1.92 2.83
C VAL A 33 9.81 -3.19 2.50
N TYR A 34 10.79 -3.08 1.61
CA TYR A 34 11.77 -4.14 1.38
C TYR A 34 13.03 -3.82 2.18
N GLY A 35 13.45 -4.75 3.03
CA GLY A 35 14.68 -4.61 3.80
C GLY A 35 15.48 -5.90 3.80
N GLY A 36 16.78 -5.78 3.55
CA GLY A 36 17.69 -6.93 3.45
C GLY A 36 17.61 -7.84 4.69
N ALA A 37 17.56 -9.15 4.46
CA ALA A 37 17.35 -10.16 5.49
C ALA A 37 18.37 -10.08 6.64
N HIS A 38 19.62 -9.74 6.34
CA HIS A 38 20.69 -9.57 7.33
C HIS A 38 20.46 -8.43 8.33
N LEU A 39 19.56 -7.49 8.01
CA LEU A 39 19.22 -6.34 8.86
C LEU A 39 17.90 -6.52 9.61
N PHE A 40 17.14 -7.57 9.32
CA PHE A 40 15.83 -7.78 9.94
C PHE A 40 15.96 -8.18 11.41
N LYS A 41 15.23 -7.48 12.27
CA LYS A 41 15.14 -7.68 13.72
C LYS A 41 13.68 -7.53 14.16
N PRO A 42 13.30 -8.06 15.33
CA PRO A 42 11.93 -7.95 15.82
C PRO A 42 11.48 -6.49 15.98
N GLU A 43 12.39 -5.59 16.36
CA GLU A 43 12.14 -4.16 16.51
C GLU A 43 12.19 -3.37 15.20
N THR A 44 12.43 -4.02 14.05
CA THR A 44 12.60 -3.32 12.75
C THR A 44 11.44 -2.36 12.45
N PRO A 45 10.15 -2.76 12.46
CA PRO A 45 9.04 -1.85 12.16
C PRO A 45 9.05 -0.57 13.02
N GLU A 46 9.20 -0.72 14.34
CA GLU A 46 9.26 0.40 15.28
C GLU A 46 10.49 1.28 15.06
N LYS A 47 11.65 0.66 14.77
CA LYS A 47 12.89 1.37 14.44
C LYS A 47 12.73 2.23 13.19
N LEU A 48 12.08 1.74 12.13
CA LEU A 48 11.86 2.54 10.92
C LEU A 48 10.98 3.77 11.21
N GLY A 49 9.93 3.61 12.01
CA GLY A 49 9.10 4.74 12.46
C GLY A 49 9.89 5.80 13.22
N ARG A 50 10.72 5.38 14.19
CA ARG A 50 11.59 6.31 14.95
C ARG A 50 12.56 7.08 14.05
N ILE A 51 13.15 6.42 13.05
CA ILE A 51 14.05 7.08 12.09
C ILE A 51 13.26 8.09 11.23
N ALA A 52 12.07 7.72 10.78
CA ALA A 52 11.21 8.61 10.00
C ALA A 52 10.78 9.86 10.79
N VAL A 53 10.35 9.68 12.05
CA VAL A 53 10.01 10.79 12.96
C VAL A 53 11.22 11.69 13.20
N SER A 54 12.38 11.12 13.50
CA SER A 54 13.61 11.89 13.70
C SER A 54 14.01 12.68 12.44
N SER A 55 13.82 12.09 11.26
CA SER A 55 14.04 12.80 9.99
C SER A 55 13.05 13.95 9.79
N LEU A 56 11.77 13.73 10.11
CA LEU A 56 10.73 14.76 10.05
C LEU A 56 11.05 15.93 10.99
N GLU A 57 11.31 15.65 12.27
CA GLU A 57 11.66 16.68 13.27
C GLU A 57 12.89 17.50 12.85
N LYS A 58 13.90 16.84 12.26
CA LYS A 58 15.15 17.49 11.86
C LYS A 58 15.01 18.35 10.59
N TYR A 59 14.24 17.90 9.61
CA TYR A 59 14.20 18.53 8.28
C TYR A 59 12.88 19.18 7.92
N ALA A 60 11.83 19.05 8.73
CA ALA A 60 10.53 19.70 8.57
C ALA A 60 9.72 19.65 9.89
N GLY A 61 10.23 20.32 10.93
CA GLY A 61 9.75 20.16 12.31
C GLY A 61 8.36 20.74 12.63
N ASP A 62 7.75 21.46 11.71
CA ASP A 62 6.39 22.02 11.86
C ASP A 62 5.56 21.82 10.57
N PHE A 63 4.24 22.01 10.69
CA PHE A 63 3.31 21.75 9.60
C PHE A 63 3.52 22.66 8.38
N ALA A 64 3.99 23.90 8.58
CA ALA A 64 4.24 24.82 7.47
C ALA A 64 5.49 24.41 6.69
N ASP A 65 6.51 23.97 7.41
CA ASP A 65 7.75 23.50 6.84
C ASP A 65 7.63 22.18 6.11
N PHE A 66 6.93 21.25 6.73
CA PHE A 66 6.50 20.00 6.09
C PHE A 66 5.70 20.26 4.82
N SER A 67 4.75 21.19 4.87
CA SER A 67 3.91 21.51 3.71
C SER A 67 4.69 22.08 2.55
N ARG A 68 5.68 22.94 2.81
CA ARG A 68 6.58 23.46 1.77
C ARG A 68 7.56 22.39 1.27
N ALA A 69 8.08 21.53 2.15
CA ALA A 69 8.94 20.41 1.76
C ALA A 69 8.22 19.41 0.83
N LEU A 70 6.90 19.24 1.02
CA LEU A 70 6.03 18.37 0.22
C LEU A 70 5.09 19.08 -0.76
N TRP A 71 5.11 20.42 -0.86
CA TRP A 71 4.30 21.25 -1.79
C TRP A 71 2.84 20.86 -1.72
N LEU A 72 2.36 20.78 -0.48
CA LEU A 72 0.94 20.62 -0.25
C LEU A 72 0.20 21.84 -0.80
N LYS A 73 -1.05 21.64 -1.22
CA LYS A 73 -1.94 22.72 -1.62
C LYS A 73 -1.94 23.83 -0.56
N GLY A 74 -1.73 25.07 -1.00
CA GLY A 74 -1.73 26.24 -0.12
C GLY A 74 -0.44 26.44 0.70
N ALA A 75 0.62 25.66 0.48
CA ALA A 75 1.87 25.79 1.24
C ALA A 75 2.51 27.19 1.15
N ASP A 76 2.33 27.91 0.04
CA ASP A 76 2.85 29.27 -0.17
C ASP A 76 2.11 30.33 0.67
N ASN A 77 0.91 30.01 1.16
CA ASN A 77 0.10 30.90 2.00
C ASN A 77 0.45 30.77 3.49
N LEU A 78 1.33 29.84 3.85
CA LEU A 78 1.70 29.57 5.24
C LEU A 78 2.83 30.51 5.71
N PRO A 79 2.83 30.93 6.98
CA PRO A 79 3.90 31.75 7.51
C PRO A 79 5.24 31.00 7.52
N THR A 80 6.32 31.76 7.36
CA THR A 80 7.71 31.26 7.49
C THR A 80 8.31 31.54 8.86
N ASP A 81 7.77 32.51 9.60
CA ASP A 81 8.17 32.79 10.96
C ASP A 81 7.65 31.74 11.94
N SER A 82 8.55 31.16 12.72
CA SER A 82 8.22 30.07 13.67
C SER A 82 7.23 30.49 14.76
N GLY A 83 7.19 31.77 15.15
CA GLY A 83 6.23 32.28 16.13
C GLY A 83 4.82 32.33 15.54
N ALA A 84 4.69 32.84 14.32
CA ALA A 84 3.43 32.86 13.58
C ALA A 84 2.91 31.45 13.28
N VAL A 85 3.78 30.49 12.95
CA VAL A 85 3.39 29.08 12.76
C VAL A 85 2.80 28.49 14.05
N ARG A 86 3.45 28.71 15.20
CA ARG A 86 2.97 28.21 16.51
C ARG A 86 1.64 28.84 16.93
N GLU A 87 1.46 30.13 16.67
CA GLU A 87 0.20 30.82 16.93
C GLU A 87 -0.94 30.24 16.09
N LEU A 88 -0.70 29.98 14.79
CA LEU A 88 -1.67 29.29 13.95
C LEU A 88 -1.98 27.88 14.45
N GLU A 89 -0.96 27.10 14.84
CA GLU A 89 -1.16 25.77 15.40
C GLU A 89 -2.05 25.80 16.66
N PHE A 90 -1.83 26.76 17.56
CA PHE A 90 -2.68 26.96 18.73
C PHE A 90 -4.13 27.28 18.35
N GLN A 91 -4.34 28.20 17.39
CA GLN A 91 -5.69 28.55 16.91
C GLN A 91 -6.41 27.37 16.27
N ILE A 92 -5.69 26.53 15.50
CA ILE A 92 -6.23 25.32 14.89
C ILE A 92 -6.64 24.31 15.95
N ALA A 93 -5.83 24.13 17.00
CA ALA A 93 -6.12 23.19 18.08
C ALA A 93 -7.27 23.65 19.00
N ASP A 94 -7.40 24.95 19.25
CA ASP A 94 -8.44 25.53 20.12
C ASP A 94 -9.83 25.50 19.48
N ASP A 95 -9.96 25.98 18.24
CA ASP A 95 -11.22 25.99 17.49
C ASP A 95 -10.98 25.68 16.00
N PRO A 96 -10.93 24.39 15.63
CA PRO A 96 -10.67 23.97 14.25
C PRO A 96 -11.65 24.57 13.23
N ALA A 97 -12.91 24.78 13.60
CA ALA A 97 -13.93 25.30 12.70
C ALA A 97 -13.71 26.79 12.40
N LYS A 98 -13.41 27.58 13.43
CA LYS A 98 -13.07 29.00 13.27
C LYS A 98 -11.74 29.21 12.56
N ALA A 99 -10.75 28.36 12.84
CA ALA A 99 -9.48 28.36 12.13
C ALA A 99 -9.67 28.03 10.65
N PHE A 100 -10.49 27.02 10.32
CA PHE A 100 -10.78 26.64 8.93
C PHE A 100 -11.43 27.78 8.14
N ALA A 101 -12.35 28.52 8.76
CA ALA A 101 -13.00 29.67 8.12
C ALA A 101 -12.04 30.82 7.76
N LYS A 102 -10.89 30.94 8.45
CA LYS A 102 -9.91 32.01 8.24
C LYS A 102 -8.66 31.55 7.48
N HIS A 103 -8.20 30.34 7.76
CA HIS A 103 -6.93 29.77 7.32
C HIS A 103 -7.11 28.32 6.85
N PRO A 104 -7.93 28.07 5.81
CA PRO A 104 -8.25 26.72 5.35
C PRO A 104 -6.98 25.95 4.94
N ASP A 105 -6.04 26.60 4.28
CA ASP A 105 -4.75 26.00 3.87
C ASP A 105 -3.91 25.57 5.08
N ALA A 106 -3.91 26.37 6.17
CA ALA A 106 -3.19 26.03 7.39
C ALA A 106 -3.82 24.83 8.11
N VAL A 107 -5.16 24.78 8.18
CA VAL A 107 -5.88 23.62 8.75
C VAL A 107 -5.64 22.36 7.93
N PHE A 108 -5.64 22.45 6.59
CA PHE A 108 -5.33 21.32 5.72
C PHE A 108 -3.91 20.81 5.96
N ALA A 109 -2.91 21.70 5.90
CA ALA A 109 -1.51 21.40 6.16
C ALA A 109 -1.29 20.76 7.53
N TRP A 110 -1.89 21.32 8.57
CA TRP A 110 -1.82 20.80 9.93
C TRP A 110 -2.44 19.41 10.05
N ASN A 111 -3.61 19.15 9.46
CA ASN A 111 -4.25 17.84 9.47
C ASN A 111 -3.40 16.76 8.79
N VAL A 112 -2.79 17.06 7.63
CA VAL A 112 -1.88 16.12 6.94
C VAL A 112 -0.66 15.84 7.79
N PHE A 113 -0.07 16.88 8.38
CA PHE A 113 1.11 16.76 9.26
C PHE A 113 0.82 15.91 10.50
N GLN A 114 -0.26 16.19 11.23
CA GLN A 114 -0.64 15.43 12.44
C GLN A 114 -0.88 13.96 12.12
N LYS A 115 -1.66 13.66 11.06
CA LYS A 115 -1.89 12.28 10.63
C LYS A 115 -0.61 11.57 10.22
N THR A 116 0.28 12.25 9.53
CA THR A 116 1.60 11.71 9.17
C THR A 116 2.39 11.34 10.41
N ILE A 117 2.49 12.24 11.40
CA ILE A 117 3.22 11.99 12.65
C ILE A 117 2.59 10.84 13.45
N GLU A 118 1.26 10.86 13.62
CA GLU A 118 0.52 9.80 14.30
C GLU A 118 0.81 8.45 13.67
N LYS A 119 0.73 8.38 12.33
CA LYS A 119 0.97 7.15 11.59
C LYS A 119 2.40 6.63 11.75
N LEU A 120 3.39 7.52 11.63
CA LEU A 120 4.80 7.18 11.81
C LEU A 120 5.11 6.66 13.23
N LYS A 121 4.37 7.13 14.24
CA LYS A 121 4.55 6.71 15.64
C LYS A 121 3.82 5.41 15.96
N SER A 122 2.60 5.22 15.46
CA SER A 122 1.76 4.09 15.84
C SER A 122 1.89 2.87 14.93
N GLU A 123 2.05 3.08 13.63
CA GLU A 123 2.05 2.02 12.62
C GLU A 123 2.82 2.46 11.36
N PRO A 124 4.15 2.63 11.47
CA PRO A 124 4.99 3.13 10.38
C PRO A 124 5.13 2.16 9.21
N VAL A 125 4.87 0.86 9.43
CA VAL A 125 5.05 -0.20 8.43
C VAL A 125 3.77 -1.04 8.37
N GLU A 126 3.02 -0.91 7.28
CA GLU A 126 1.80 -1.69 7.04
C GLU A 126 2.08 -3.04 6.37
N ASP A 127 3.17 -3.11 5.59
CA ASP A 127 3.60 -4.31 4.89
C ASP A 127 5.13 -4.38 4.81
N TYR A 128 5.71 -5.55 5.09
CA TYR A 128 7.16 -5.75 5.10
C TYR A 128 7.59 -7.00 4.35
N ARG A 129 8.64 -6.89 3.54
CA ARG A 129 9.32 -8.00 2.86
C ARG A 129 10.74 -8.13 3.36
N ILE A 130 11.02 -9.27 4.00
CA ILE A 130 12.40 -9.68 4.32
C ILE A 130 13.05 -10.07 3.00
N ASP A 131 14.02 -9.28 2.55
CA ASP A 131 14.56 -9.41 1.20
C ASP A 131 15.82 -10.29 1.18
N PHE A 132 15.86 -11.31 0.33
CA PHE A 132 17.05 -12.11 0.01
C PHE A 132 17.58 -11.86 -1.41
N GLU A 133 17.04 -10.86 -2.10
CA GLU A 133 17.39 -10.55 -3.49
C GLU A 133 18.17 -9.22 -3.60
N ASP A 134 17.72 -8.23 -4.36
CA ASP A 134 18.54 -7.07 -4.74
C ASP A 134 18.94 -6.21 -3.52
N GLY A 135 18.03 -6.01 -2.55
CA GLY A 135 18.30 -5.26 -1.32
C GLY A 135 19.18 -6.02 -0.32
N TYR A 136 19.40 -7.31 -0.53
CA TYR A 136 20.31 -8.16 0.24
C TYR A 136 21.69 -8.25 -0.42
N GLY A 137 21.71 -8.32 -1.75
CA GLY A 137 22.91 -8.47 -2.57
C GLY A 137 23.47 -9.90 -2.60
N PHE A 138 24.65 -10.05 -3.20
CA PHE A 138 25.33 -11.35 -3.27
C PHE A 138 26.10 -11.65 -1.98
N ARG A 139 25.96 -12.88 -1.48
CA ARG A 139 26.63 -13.41 -0.29
C ARG A 139 27.10 -14.83 -0.56
N LYS A 140 27.97 -15.36 0.31
CA LYS A 140 28.32 -16.77 0.30
C LYS A 140 27.11 -17.61 0.73
N ASP A 141 27.00 -18.83 0.21
CA ASP A 141 25.87 -19.72 0.54
C ASP A 141 25.73 -19.95 2.06
N SER A 142 26.84 -20.17 2.77
CA SER A 142 26.80 -20.37 4.22
C SER A 142 26.34 -19.13 4.99
N GLU A 143 26.59 -17.93 4.45
CA GLU A 143 26.13 -16.68 5.04
C GLU A 143 24.64 -16.46 4.78
N GLU A 144 24.16 -16.76 3.57
CA GLU A 144 22.72 -16.69 3.26
C GLU A 144 21.91 -17.75 4.01
N ASP A 145 22.43 -18.97 4.18
CA ASP A 145 21.83 -20.00 5.04
C ASP A 145 21.69 -19.49 6.49
N ALA A 146 22.73 -18.86 7.04
CA ALA A 146 22.68 -18.29 8.39
C ALA A 146 21.67 -17.14 8.51
N HIS A 147 21.58 -16.27 7.50
CA HIS A 147 20.59 -15.19 7.48
C HIS A 147 19.15 -15.70 7.26
N ALA A 148 18.94 -16.79 6.53
CA ALA A 148 17.61 -17.41 6.40
C ALA A 148 17.07 -17.91 7.75
N VAL A 149 17.92 -18.58 8.52
CA VAL A 149 17.58 -19.04 9.88
C VAL A 149 17.41 -17.84 10.83
N SER A 150 18.35 -16.90 10.83
CA SER A 150 18.29 -15.72 11.70
C SER A 150 17.06 -14.85 11.41
N ALA A 151 16.72 -14.60 10.15
CA ALA A 151 15.57 -13.78 9.80
C ALA A 151 14.25 -14.45 10.20
N SER A 152 14.11 -15.76 10.01
CA SER A 152 12.93 -16.52 10.46
C SER A 152 12.83 -16.61 11.99
N ASP A 153 13.96 -16.69 12.71
CA ASP A 153 13.99 -16.58 14.18
C ASP A 153 13.47 -15.22 14.65
N ASN A 154 13.99 -14.12 14.08
CA ASN A 154 13.56 -12.77 14.42
C ASN A 154 12.07 -12.53 14.08
N LEU A 155 11.57 -13.15 13.00
CA LEU A 155 10.15 -13.06 12.63
C LEU A 155 9.25 -13.81 13.60
N ALA A 156 9.63 -15.02 14.02
CA ALA A 156 8.91 -15.78 15.04
C ALA A 156 8.90 -15.06 16.40
N GLU A 157 10.02 -14.43 16.77
CA GLU A 157 10.12 -13.60 17.97
C GLU A 157 9.19 -12.39 17.90
N LEU A 158 9.16 -11.68 16.77
CA LEU A 158 8.24 -10.56 16.54
C LEU A 158 6.78 -10.99 16.78
N TRP A 159 6.36 -12.12 16.23
CA TRP A 159 4.98 -12.60 16.39
C TRP A 159 4.66 -13.08 17.81
N SER A 160 5.65 -13.57 18.55
CA SER A 160 5.46 -14.11 19.90
C SER A 160 5.36 -13.01 20.96
N PHE A 161 6.21 -11.98 20.88
CA PHE A 161 6.39 -11.01 21.97
C PHE A 161 5.82 -9.62 21.68
N ASN A 162 5.57 -9.27 20.42
CA ASN A 162 5.19 -7.91 20.03
C ASN A 162 3.75 -7.82 19.51
N LYS A 163 2.81 -8.48 20.19
CA LYS A 163 1.38 -8.47 19.81
C LYS A 163 0.88 -7.04 19.61
N GLY A 164 0.53 -6.71 18.37
CA GLY A 164 -0.01 -5.40 17.98
C GLY A 164 1.03 -4.39 17.47
N LYS A 165 2.32 -4.73 17.46
CA LYS A 165 3.40 -3.94 16.83
C LYS A 165 3.94 -4.56 15.54
N GLN A 166 3.48 -5.76 15.17
CA GLN A 166 3.82 -6.36 13.88
C GLN A 166 3.16 -5.59 12.72
N ALA A 167 3.79 -5.62 11.54
CA ALA A 167 3.14 -5.16 10.32
C ALA A 167 1.90 -6.05 10.04
N PRO A 168 0.75 -5.46 9.67
CA PRO A 168 -0.44 -6.19 9.26
C PRO A 168 -0.19 -7.26 8.19
N SER A 169 0.68 -6.95 7.22
CA SER A 169 1.09 -7.88 6.17
C SER A 169 2.61 -8.10 6.22
N THR A 170 3.06 -9.32 5.92
CA THR A 170 4.48 -9.65 5.94
C THR A 170 4.79 -10.85 5.07
N GLY A 171 6.03 -10.94 4.62
CA GLY A 171 6.52 -12.02 3.78
C GLY A 171 8.02 -11.92 3.59
N PHE A 172 8.55 -12.73 2.69
CA PHE A 172 9.95 -12.62 2.29
C PHE A 172 10.09 -12.78 0.77
N ARG A 173 11.11 -12.14 0.21
CA ARG A 173 11.47 -12.24 -1.20
C ARG A 173 12.63 -13.20 -1.35
N ILE A 174 12.43 -14.29 -2.07
CA ILE A 174 13.51 -15.19 -2.48
C ILE A 174 14.26 -14.62 -3.67
N LYS A 175 15.41 -15.20 -4.01
CA LYS A 175 16.03 -14.93 -5.32
C LYS A 175 15.13 -15.44 -6.47
N SER A 176 15.40 -14.97 -7.68
CA SER A 176 14.67 -15.42 -8.87
C SER A 176 14.85 -16.92 -9.13
N LEU A 177 13.95 -17.52 -9.91
CA LEU A 177 14.05 -18.92 -10.34
C LEU A 177 14.80 -19.07 -11.68
N GLN A 178 15.61 -18.08 -12.03
CA GLN A 178 16.49 -18.12 -13.19
C GLN A 178 17.61 -19.18 -12.99
N PRO A 179 18.24 -19.67 -14.08
CA PRO A 179 19.24 -20.75 -14.00
C PRO A 179 20.33 -20.53 -12.96
N GLU A 180 20.78 -19.28 -12.82
CA GLU A 180 21.91 -18.87 -11.99
C GLU A 180 21.57 -18.85 -10.50
N THR A 181 20.29 -18.66 -10.15
CA THR A 181 19.84 -18.36 -8.79
C THR A 181 18.85 -19.37 -8.22
N ARG A 182 18.21 -20.22 -9.05
CA ARG A 182 17.14 -21.13 -8.62
C ARG A 182 17.52 -22.08 -7.47
N HIS A 183 18.74 -22.63 -7.49
CA HIS A 183 19.19 -23.53 -6.41
C HIS A 183 19.30 -22.78 -5.09
N ARG A 184 19.84 -21.55 -5.12
CA ARG A 184 19.95 -20.68 -3.96
C ARG A 184 18.58 -20.23 -3.47
N ALA A 185 17.66 -19.87 -4.37
CA ALA A 185 16.29 -19.49 -4.04
C ALA A 185 15.55 -20.61 -3.29
N ILE A 186 15.60 -21.84 -3.80
CA ILE A 186 14.97 -23.02 -3.18
C ILE A 186 15.58 -23.31 -1.81
N ARG A 187 16.91 -23.27 -1.70
CA ARG A 187 17.60 -23.51 -0.41
C ARG A 187 17.22 -22.47 0.65
N THR A 188 17.13 -21.20 0.27
CA THR A 188 16.71 -20.11 1.17
C THR A 188 15.24 -20.27 1.58
N PHE A 189 14.37 -20.64 0.65
CA PHE A 189 12.98 -20.98 0.93
C PHE A 189 12.87 -22.09 1.98
N GLU A 190 13.57 -23.21 1.79
CA GLU A 190 13.51 -24.38 2.69
C GLU A 190 13.95 -24.01 4.10
N LEU A 191 15.15 -23.41 4.24
CA LEU A 191 15.71 -23.06 5.54
C LEU A 191 14.84 -22.05 6.30
N PHE A 192 14.33 -21.04 5.60
CA PHE A 192 13.49 -20.02 6.21
C PHE A 192 12.19 -20.63 6.75
N PHE A 193 11.50 -21.42 5.93
CA PHE A 193 10.20 -21.97 6.29
C PHE A 193 10.27 -23.11 7.30
N GLU A 194 11.23 -24.03 7.18
CA GLU A 194 11.44 -25.12 8.14
C GLU A 194 11.69 -24.56 9.54
N ASN A 195 12.54 -23.54 9.65
CA ASN A 195 12.82 -22.90 10.93
C ASN A 195 11.61 -22.11 11.45
N LEU A 196 10.96 -21.31 10.58
CA LEU A 196 9.82 -20.49 10.97
C LEU A 196 8.67 -21.34 11.52
N VAL A 197 8.22 -22.36 10.78
CA VAL A 197 7.12 -23.25 11.19
C VAL A 197 7.45 -23.98 12.49
N LYS A 198 8.70 -24.42 12.67
CA LYS A 198 9.15 -25.02 13.93
C LYS A 198 9.04 -24.03 15.09
N LYS A 199 9.43 -22.78 14.90
CA LYS A 199 9.41 -21.74 15.95
C LYS A 199 8.00 -21.25 16.26
N THR A 200 7.09 -21.27 15.29
CA THR A 200 5.70 -20.82 15.45
C THR A 200 4.71 -21.95 15.71
N SER A 201 5.18 -23.19 15.83
CA SER A 201 4.33 -24.39 15.96
C SER A 201 3.28 -24.49 14.84
N GLY A 202 3.68 -24.17 13.61
CA GLY A 202 2.81 -24.22 12.43
C GLY A 202 1.88 -23.00 12.26
N TRP A 203 1.95 -22.00 13.14
CA TRP A 203 1.16 -20.78 12.96
C TRP A 203 1.81 -19.83 11.95
N LEU A 204 1.01 -19.30 11.02
CA LEU A 204 1.36 -18.24 10.08
C LEU A 204 0.19 -17.23 9.99
N PRO A 205 0.45 -15.93 9.73
CA PRO A 205 -0.62 -14.98 9.44
C PRO A 205 -1.27 -15.30 8.08
N ASN A 206 -2.56 -15.00 7.94
CA ASN A 206 -3.36 -15.34 6.75
C ASN A 206 -2.79 -14.76 5.43
N ASP A 207 -2.13 -13.60 5.50
CA ASP A 207 -1.57 -12.89 4.35
C ASP A 207 -0.06 -13.09 4.20
N PHE A 208 0.50 -14.17 4.76
CA PHE A 208 1.92 -14.45 4.59
C PHE A 208 2.24 -14.79 3.13
N VAL A 209 3.18 -14.07 2.53
CA VAL A 209 3.55 -14.26 1.11
C VAL A 209 5.02 -14.59 0.89
N VAL A 210 5.27 -15.35 -0.18
CA VAL A 210 6.59 -15.45 -0.81
C VAL A 210 6.58 -14.58 -2.06
N ALA A 211 7.49 -13.61 -2.11
CA ALA A 211 7.66 -12.76 -3.28
C ALA A 211 8.64 -13.39 -4.28
N LEU A 212 8.23 -13.49 -5.54
CA LEU A 212 9.00 -14.08 -6.63
C LEU A 212 9.46 -13.00 -7.63
N PRO A 213 10.77 -12.68 -7.67
CA PRO A 213 11.34 -11.71 -8.61
C PRO A 213 11.60 -12.27 -10.00
N LYS A 214 11.73 -11.35 -10.96
CA LYS A 214 12.29 -11.49 -12.31
C LYS A 214 11.63 -12.60 -13.13
N ILE A 215 10.33 -12.77 -12.92
CA ILE A 215 9.49 -13.76 -13.60
C ILE A 215 9.50 -13.46 -15.10
N LYS A 216 9.70 -14.49 -15.92
CA LYS A 216 9.59 -14.39 -17.39
C LYS A 216 8.52 -15.32 -17.96
N SER A 217 8.11 -16.34 -17.22
CA SER A 217 7.15 -17.33 -17.71
C SER A 217 6.20 -17.85 -16.60
N PRO A 218 4.98 -18.31 -16.96
CA PRO A 218 4.07 -18.94 -16.01
C PRO A 218 4.66 -20.17 -15.29
N ALA A 219 5.60 -20.87 -15.93
CA ALA A 219 6.27 -22.05 -15.37
C ALA A 219 7.05 -21.73 -14.08
N GLU A 220 7.57 -20.51 -13.93
CA GLU A 220 8.30 -20.10 -12.72
C GLU A 220 7.34 -19.95 -11.52
N THR A 221 6.16 -19.36 -11.74
CA THR A 221 5.12 -19.26 -10.70
C THR A 221 4.46 -20.61 -10.38
N GLU A 222 4.29 -21.47 -11.38
CA GLU A 222 3.81 -22.84 -11.18
C GLU A 222 4.79 -23.67 -10.34
N ALA A 223 6.09 -23.52 -10.60
CA ALA A 223 7.15 -24.17 -9.82
C ALA A 223 7.12 -23.73 -8.35
N LEU A 224 6.96 -22.42 -8.09
CA LEU A 224 6.82 -21.93 -6.71
C LEU A 224 5.53 -22.43 -6.05
N SER A 225 4.40 -22.45 -6.77
CA SER A 225 3.14 -23.00 -6.26
C SER A 225 3.29 -24.48 -5.87
N THR A 226 3.95 -25.27 -6.72
CA THR A 226 4.22 -26.69 -6.46
C THR A 226 5.11 -26.89 -5.24
N LEU A 227 6.14 -26.04 -5.08
CA LEU A 227 7.01 -26.05 -3.91
C LEU A 227 6.24 -25.73 -2.62
N LEU A 228 5.36 -24.75 -2.67
CA LEU A 228 4.49 -24.38 -1.55
C LEU A 228 3.48 -25.48 -1.19
N ASP A 229 2.85 -26.12 -2.18
CA ASP A 229 1.96 -27.27 -1.94
C ASP A 229 2.69 -28.41 -1.22
N ALA A 230 3.90 -28.74 -1.68
CA ALA A 230 4.72 -29.78 -1.07
C ALA A 230 5.14 -29.40 0.37
N PHE A 231 5.55 -28.14 0.59
CA PHE A 231 5.91 -27.64 1.90
C PHE A 231 4.74 -27.68 2.88
N GLU A 232 3.59 -27.11 2.51
CA GLU A 232 2.40 -27.05 3.37
C GLU A 232 1.94 -28.46 3.76
N LYS A 233 1.93 -29.40 2.82
CA LYS A 233 1.60 -30.80 3.09
C LYS A 233 2.55 -31.43 4.12
N ASN A 234 3.86 -31.22 3.96
CA ASN A 234 4.87 -31.77 4.86
C ASN A 234 4.83 -31.11 6.25
N ALA A 235 4.49 -29.82 6.31
CA ALA A 235 4.35 -29.04 7.53
C ALA A 235 2.98 -29.21 8.23
N GLY A 236 2.03 -29.93 7.62
CA GLY A 236 0.67 -30.09 8.15
C GLY A 236 -0.18 -28.81 8.09
N LEU A 237 0.18 -27.87 7.21
CA LEU A 237 -0.55 -26.63 6.98
C LEU A 237 -1.71 -26.86 6.01
N LYS A 238 -2.75 -26.02 6.09
CA LYS A 238 -3.84 -26.04 5.11
C LYS A 238 -3.31 -25.62 3.74
N THR A 239 -3.71 -26.31 2.68
CA THR A 239 -3.40 -25.90 1.31
C THR A 239 -3.83 -24.46 1.05
N GLY A 240 -2.92 -23.64 0.53
CA GLY A 240 -3.16 -22.22 0.22
C GLY A 240 -2.96 -21.28 1.41
N SER A 241 -2.34 -21.74 2.50
CA SER A 241 -2.02 -20.89 3.67
C SER A 241 -0.95 -19.85 3.36
N ILE A 242 -0.06 -20.14 2.41
CA ILE A 242 1.00 -19.24 1.98
C ILE A 242 0.66 -18.69 0.59
N GLY A 243 0.57 -17.37 0.50
CA GLY A 243 0.35 -16.64 -0.74
C GLY A 243 1.61 -16.46 -1.57
N ILE A 244 1.42 -16.09 -2.83
CA ILE A 244 2.48 -15.68 -3.75
C ILE A 244 2.28 -14.20 -4.08
N GLU A 245 3.38 -13.46 -4.03
CA GLU A 245 3.49 -12.11 -4.57
C GLU A 245 4.39 -12.17 -5.81
N ILE A 246 3.87 -11.70 -6.95
CA ILE A 246 4.62 -11.71 -8.22
C ILE A 246 5.23 -10.33 -8.46
N LEU A 247 6.51 -10.28 -8.82
CA LEU A 247 7.11 -9.04 -9.31
C LEU A 247 7.01 -9.01 -10.84
N VAL A 248 6.29 -8.01 -11.33
CA VAL A 248 6.09 -7.70 -12.74
C VAL A 248 7.17 -6.71 -13.15
N GLU A 249 8.30 -7.23 -13.58
CA GLU A 249 9.52 -6.44 -13.78
C GLU A 249 10.31 -6.81 -15.03
N THR A 250 9.69 -7.60 -15.91
CA THR A 250 10.23 -7.93 -17.24
C THR A 250 9.17 -7.63 -18.31
N PRO A 251 9.54 -7.23 -19.54
CA PRO A 251 8.58 -7.08 -20.64
C PRO A 251 7.76 -8.35 -20.89
N GLU A 252 8.38 -9.53 -20.76
CA GLU A 252 7.75 -10.84 -20.91
C GLU A 252 6.69 -11.10 -19.82
N SER A 253 6.94 -10.66 -18.58
CA SER A 253 5.94 -10.78 -17.51
C SER A 253 4.65 -10.02 -17.82
N LEU A 254 4.75 -8.87 -18.49
CA LEU A 254 3.58 -8.08 -18.88
C LEU A 254 2.74 -8.77 -19.97
N THR A 255 3.37 -9.41 -20.95
CA THR A 255 2.65 -10.09 -22.03
C THR A 255 1.96 -11.37 -21.55
N HIS A 256 2.44 -11.97 -20.46
CA HIS A 256 1.92 -13.21 -19.88
C HIS A 256 1.24 -13.01 -18.53
N LEU A 257 0.96 -11.77 -18.12
CA LEU A 257 0.65 -11.44 -16.72
C LEU A 257 -0.53 -12.23 -16.15
N ARG A 258 -1.62 -12.38 -16.91
CA ARG A 258 -2.77 -13.16 -16.45
C ARG A 258 -2.43 -14.65 -16.28
N GLN A 259 -1.65 -15.22 -17.21
CA GLN A 259 -1.22 -16.61 -17.16
C GLN A 259 -0.27 -16.87 -15.99
N ILE A 260 0.64 -15.92 -15.70
CA ILE A 260 1.53 -15.95 -14.55
C ILE A 260 0.72 -15.95 -13.24
N ALA A 261 -0.28 -15.06 -13.14
CA ALA A 261 -1.17 -15.01 -11.99
C ALA A 261 -1.98 -16.31 -11.81
N ASP A 262 -2.56 -16.84 -12.88
CA ASP A 262 -3.35 -18.07 -12.85
C ASP A 262 -2.47 -19.29 -12.47
N ALA A 263 -1.22 -19.33 -12.94
CA ALA A 263 -0.23 -20.37 -12.62
C ALA A 263 0.20 -20.40 -11.15
N CYS A 264 -0.14 -19.37 -10.35
CA CYS A 264 0.01 -19.41 -8.90
C CYS A 264 -1.02 -20.32 -8.20
N GLY A 265 -1.94 -20.97 -8.93
CA GLY A 265 -2.87 -21.94 -8.34
C GLY A 265 -3.86 -21.32 -7.33
N GLY A 266 -4.26 -20.07 -7.53
CA GLY A 266 -5.12 -19.33 -6.60
C GLY A 266 -4.41 -18.73 -5.37
N ARG A 267 -3.06 -18.82 -5.33
CA ARG A 267 -2.23 -18.23 -4.27
C ARG A 267 -1.80 -16.79 -4.53
N CYS A 268 -1.95 -16.28 -5.76
CA CYS A 268 -1.51 -14.93 -6.09
C CYS A 268 -2.30 -13.90 -5.26
N ARG A 269 -1.61 -13.15 -4.39
CA ARG A 269 -2.20 -12.12 -3.52
C ARG A 269 -1.93 -10.71 -4.04
N SER A 270 -0.74 -10.50 -4.56
CA SER A 270 -0.28 -9.19 -5.04
C SER A 270 0.62 -9.32 -6.26
N ALA A 271 0.56 -8.30 -7.12
CA ALA A 271 1.45 -8.09 -8.25
C ALA A 271 2.13 -6.73 -8.10
N HIS A 272 3.46 -6.76 -7.97
CA HIS A 272 4.25 -5.56 -7.72
C HIS A 272 5.03 -5.15 -8.96
N PHE A 273 4.98 -3.88 -9.33
CA PHE A 273 5.70 -3.37 -10.48
C PHE A 273 7.16 -3.06 -10.13
N GLY A 274 8.11 -3.77 -10.76
CA GLY A 274 9.55 -3.49 -10.65
C GLY A 274 10.01 -2.59 -11.79
N ALA A 275 9.86 -1.26 -11.63
CA ALA A 275 10.05 -0.30 -12.71
C ALA A 275 11.48 -0.24 -13.24
N TYR A 276 12.49 -0.40 -12.39
CA TYR A 276 13.89 -0.24 -12.79
C TYR A 276 14.40 -1.46 -13.57
N ASP A 277 14.08 -2.67 -13.12
CA ASP A 277 14.32 -3.90 -13.88
C ASP A 277 13.54 -3.91 -15.21
N TYR A 278 12.28 -3.47 -15.18
CA TYR A 278 11.46 -3.35 -16.38
C TYR A 278 12.05 -2.37 -17.38
N THR A 279 12.34 -1.13 -16.97
CA THR A 279 12.85 -0.09 -17.87
C THR A 279 14.23 -0.42 -18.40
N SER A 280 15.09 -1.03 -17.59
CA SER A 280 16.38 -1.56 -18.03
C SER A 280 16.21 -2.64 -19.10
N SER A 281 15.37 -3.65 -18.84
CA SER A 281 15.09 -4.74 -19.79
C SER A 281 14.38 -4.25 -21.06
N PHE A 282 13.61 -3.16 -20.95
CA PHE A 282 12.93 -2.51 -22.07
C PHE A 282 13.87 -1.64 -22.94
N GLY A 283 15.14 -1.50 -22.55
CA GLY A 283 16.15 -0.75 -23.30
C GLY A 283 16.16 0.76 -23.04
N ILE A 284 15.56 1.22 -21.94
CA ILE A 284 15.59 2.65 -21.56
C ILE A 284 16.93 2.96 -20.90
N ALA A 285 17.64 3.95 -21.46
CA ALA A 285 18.92 4.40 -20.92
C ALA A 285 18.79 4.89 -19.47
N GLY A 286 19.81 4.62 -18.64
CA GLY A 286 19.79 4.92 -17.21
C GLY A 286 19.40 6.37 -16.86
N ALA A 287 19.80 7.35 -17.66
CA ALA A 287 19.44 8.76 -17.48
C ALA A 287 17.92 9.05 -17.59
N HIS A 288 17.15 8.11 -18.16
CA HIS A 288 15.70 8.21 -18.36
C HIS A 288 14.93 7.15 -17.56
N GLN A 289 15.60 6.34 -16.74
CA GLN A 289 14.95 5.38 -15.84
C GLN A 289 14.36 6.12 -14.63
N HIS A 290 13.09 6.48 -14.74
CA HIS A 290 12.33 7.08 -13.63
C HIS A 290 10.88 6.61 -13.63
N LEU A 291 10.26 6.65 -12.46
CA LEU A 291 8.95 6.03 -12.22
C LEU A 291 7.80 6.63 -13.08
N ARG A 292 7.95 7.90 -13.48
CA ARG A 292 7.01 8.65 -14.33
C ARG A 292 7.31 8.54 -15.84
N HIS A 293 8.14 7.61 -16.27
CA HIS A 293 8.41 7.38 -17.69
C HIS A 293 7.18 6.75 -18.36
N LYS A 294 6.89 7.09 -19.63
CA LYS A 294 5.69 6.60 -20.34
C LYS A 294 5.62 5.07 -20.44
N ALA A 295 6.77 4.40 -20.48
CA ALA A 295 6.81 2.93 -20.44
C ALA A 295 6.30 2.36 -19.10
N CYS A 296 6.57 3.05 -17.99
CA CYS A 296 6.02 2.67 -16.68
C CYS A 296 4.49 2.86 -16.66
N ASP A 297 3.97 3.94 -17.25
CA ASP A 297 2.52 4.14 -17.37
C ASP A 297 1.86 3.05 -18.23
N PHE A 298 2.52 2.66 -19.33
CA PHE A 298 2.08 1.53 -20.15
C PHE A 298 2.04 0.23 -19.34
N ALA A 299 3.09 -0.08 -18.59
CA ALA A 299 3.15 -1.27 -17.75
C ALA A 299 2.05 -1.29 -16.67
N ARG A 300 1.84 -0.17 -15.97
CA ARG A 300 0.75 -0.01 -15.00
C ARG A 300 -0.62 -0.28 -15.60
N ASN A 301 -0.91 0.31 -16.76
CA ASN A 301 -2.18 0.12 -17.45
C ASN A 301 -2.36 -1.34 -17.88
N MET A 302 -1.30 -1.99 -18.37
CA MET A 302 -1.32 -3.42 -18.70
C MET A 302 -1.61 -4.28 -17.47
N MET A 303 -1.01 -3.95 -16.31
CA MET A 303 -1.26 -4.65 -15.05
C MET A 303 -2.72 -4.52 -14.60
N GLN A 304 -3.25 -3.29 -14.58
CA GLN A 304 -4.65 -3.05 -14.21
C GLN A 304 -5.64 -3.79 -15.10
N ASN A 305 -5.43 -3.76 -16.42
CA ASN A 305 -6.32 -4.43 -17.36
C ASN A 305 -6.21 -5.96 -17.25
N SER A 306 -4.99 -6.49 -17.16
CA SER A 306 -4.76 -7.94 -17.16
C SER A 306 -5.23 -8.63 -15.89
N LEU A 307 -5.17 -7.92 -14.76
CA LEU A 307 -5.52 -8.44 -13.44
C LEU A 307 -6.87 -7.93 -12.92
N SER A 308 -7.62 -7.17 -13.72
CA SER A 308 -8.97 -6.72 -13.36
C SER A 308 -9.89 -7.89 -13.02
N GLY A 309 -10.67 -7.74 -11.95
CA GLY A 309 -11.62 -8.76 -11.48
C GLY A 309 -11.00 -10.01 -10.83
N THR A 310 -9.66 -10.09 -10.72
CA THR A 310 -8.98 -11.22 -10.06
C THR A 310 -8.88 -11.07 -8.55
N GLY A 311 -8.92 -9.82 -8.08
CA GLY A 311 -8.66 -9.46 -6.69
C GLY A 311 -7.21 -9.49 -6.25
N ILE A 312 -6.29 -9.65 -7.21
CA ILE A 312 -4.86 -9.48 -6.96
C ILE A 312 -4.57 -8.00 -6.71
N ARG A 313 -3.98 -7.70 -5.56
CA ARG A 313 -3.60 -6.33 -5.19
C ARG A 313 -2.46 -5.84 -6.07
N LEU A 314 -2.50 -4.59 -6.48
CA LEU A 314 -1.43 -3.99 -7.30
C LEU A 314 -0.59 -3.05 -6.45
N SER A 315 0.73 -3.21 -6.51
CA SER A 315 1.68 -2.27 -5.94
C SER A 315 2.53 -1.66 -7.04
N ASP A 316 2.69 -0.34 -7.01
CA ASP A 316 3.64 0.37 -7.85
C ASP A 316 5.06 0.27 -7.26
N SER A 317 6.03 0.84 -7.96
CA SER A 317 7.45 0.68 -7.69
C SER A 317 8.03 1.68 -6.69
N VAL A 318 9.35 1.67 -6.60
CA VAL A 318 10.17 2.48 -5.68
C VAL A 318 10.50 3.86 -6.24
N THR A 319 10.82 4.79 -5.34
CA THR A 319 11.68 5.95 -5.67
C THR A 319 13.09 5.64 -5.21
N THR A 320 14.07 5.64 -6.12
CA THR A 320 15.46 5.27 -5.79
C THR A 320 16.25 6.41 -5.15
N GLU A 321 15.85 7.67 -5.33
CA GLU A 321 16.45 8.80 -4.61
C GLU A 321 16.08 8.72 -3.13
N MET A 322 17.08 8.40 -2.29
CA MET A 322 16.90 8.25 -0.85
C MET A 322 17.12 9.59 -0.12
N PRO A 323 16.25 9.94 0.85
CA PRO A 323 16.39 11.13 1.68
C PRO A 323 17.51 10.95 2.73
N VAL A 324 18.76 11.07 2.29
CA VAL A 324 19.96 10.90 3.12
C VAL A 324 20.77 12.21 3.10
N PRO A 325 21.22 12.71 4.26
CA PRO A 325 22.07 13.90 4.31
C PRO A 325 23.43 13.69 3.62
N LEU A 326 23.94 14.73 2.98
CA LEU A 326 25.28 14.77 2.37
C LEU A 326 26.38 14.75 3.44
N HIS A 327 26.19 15.52 4.50
CA HIS A 327 27.18 15.78 5.54
C HIS A 327 26.81 15.05 6.83
N ARG A 328 27.78 14.35 7.44
CA ARG A 328 27.58 13.46 8.60
C ARG A 328 28.40 13.84 9.84
N SER A 329 28.97 15.05 9.88
CA SER A 329 29.72 15.56 11.03
C SER A 329 28.80 15.90 12.23
N GLU A 330 29.33 15.80 13.44
CA GLU A 330 28.67 16.30 14.66
C GLU A 330 28.64 17.83 14.69
N ASN A 331 29.66 18.48 14.13
CA ASN A 331 29.79 19.93 14.04
C ASN A 331 29.63 20.36 12.58
N LEU A 332 28.38 20.59 12.17
CA LEU A 332 28.06 21.11 10.84
C LEU A 332 27.99 22.64 10.87
N SER A 333 28.55 23.27 9.84
CA SER A 333 28.33 24.68 9.57
C SER A 333 26.86 24.96 9.18
N ILE A 334 26.45 26.21 9.26
CA ILE A 334 25.11 26.65 8.85
C ILE A 334 24.83 26.27 7.38
N ALA A 335 25.85 26.38 6.52
CA ALA A 335 25.74 26.00 5.11
C ALA A 335 25.50 24.49 4.95
N GLU A 336 26.27 23.65 5.63
CA GLU A 336 26.11 22.18 5.55
C GLU A 336 24.76 21.71 6.12
N ILE A 337 24.25 22.38 7.16
CA ILE A 337 22.90 22.12 7.69
C ILE A 337 21.84 22.44 6.63
N ALA A 338 21.97 23.59 5.97
CA ALA A 338 21.05 24.01 4.90
C ALA A 338 21.11 23.05 3.69
N GLU A 339 22.30 22.61 3.30
CA GLU A 339 22.49 21.64 2.21
C GLU A 339 21.88 20.27 2.54
N ASN A 340 22.12 19.73 3.74
CA ASN A 340 21.51 18.48 4.20
C ASN A 340 19.99 18.55 4.12
N ARG A 341 19.43 19.66 4.61
CA ARG A 341 18.00 19.91 4.59
C ARG A 341 17.46 19.99 3.17
N ALA A 342 18.11 20.74 2.28
CA ALA A 342 17.68 20.87 0.89
C ALA A 342 17.67 19.52 0.16
N VAL A 343 18.69 18.68 0.35
CA VAL A 343 18.78 17.36 -0.28
C VAL A 343 17.71 16.40 0.24
N VAL A 344 17.49 16.36 1.56
CA VAL A 344 16.46 15.50 2.15
C VAL A 344 15.07 15.92 1.69
N GLN A 345 14.75 17.22 1.74
CA GLN A 345 13.45 17.72 1.28
C GLN A 345 13.25 17.51 -0.23
N LYS A 346 14.30 17.61 -1.04
CA LYS A 346 14.24 17.32 -2.49
C LYS A 346 13.94 15.84 -2.76
N ALA A 347 14.53 14.91 -2.01
CA ALA A 347 14.23 13.50 -2.13
C ALA A 347 12.78 13.18 -1.68
N TRP A 348 12.32 13.80 -0.59
CA TRP A 348 10.92 13.72 -0.16
C TRP A 348 9.95 14.23 -1.20
N ARG A 349 10.23 15.41 -1.75
CA ARG A 349 9.50 16.02 -2.88
C ARG A 349 9.35 15.04 -4.04
N MET A 350 10.44 14.40 -4.44
CA MET A 350 10.41 13.44 -5.55
C MET A 350 9.56 12.23 -5.21
N HIS A 351 9.74 11.67 -4.02
CA HIS A 351 8.97 10.51 -3.56
C HIS A 351 7.47 10.82 -3.47
N PHE A 352 7.11 11.95 -2.86
CA PHE A 352 5.73 12.45 -2.78
C PHE A 352 5.08 12.57 -4.16
N ASN A 353 5.79 13.17 -5.13
CA ASN A 353 5.30 13.32 -6.50
C ASN A 353 5.10 11.98 -7.20
N ASN A 354 6.00 11.03 -6.98
CA ASN A 354 5.90 9.68 -7.53
C ASN A 354 4.70 8.91 -6.95
N ILE A 355 4.46 9.02 -5.64
CA ILE A 355 3.30 8.40 -4.98
C ILE A 355 1.99 9.01 -5.47
N ASN A 356 1.92 10.34 -5.58
CA ASN A 356 0.73 10.99 -6.13
C ASN A 356 0.46 10.57 -7.57
N HIS A 357 1.50 10.40 -8.40
CA HIS A 357 1.34 9.84 -9.74
C HIS A 357 0.77 8.43 -9.70
N SER A 358 1.25 7.56 -8.81
CA SER A 358 0.68 6.21 -8.60
C SER A 358 -0.80 6.27 -8.20
N LEU A 359 -1.14 7.08 -7.19
CA LEU A 359 -2.51 7.23 -6.66
C LEU A 359 -3.49 7.74 -7.72
N GLN A 360 -3.09 8.75 -8.49
CA GLN A 360 -3.87 9.30 -9.60
C GLN A 360 -4.12 8.28 -10.71
N ASN A 361 -3.19 7.34 -10.91
CA ASN A 361 -3.32 6.26 -11.89
C ASN A 361 -3.91 4.98 -11.27
N GLY A 362 -4.47 5.03 -10.06
CA GLY A 362 -5.20 3.90 -9.46
C GLY A 362 -4.32 2.83 -8.80
N PHE A 363 -3.06 3.12 -8.51
CA PHE A 363 -2.18 2.29 -7.68
C PHE A 363 -2.09 2.88 -6.27
N PHE A 364 -2.70 2.19 -5.30
CA PHE A 364 -2.82 2.68 -3.92
C PHE A 364 -1.76 2.13 -2.97
N GLN A 365 -0.94 1.20 -3.43
CA GLN A 365 0.25 0.70 -2.74
C GLN A 365 1.49 1.00 -3.59
N SER A 366 2.61 1.35 -2.98
CA SER A 366 3.92 1.34 -3.63
C SER A 366 5.07 1.12 -2.65
N TRP A 367 6.30 1.01 -3.14
CA TRP A 367 7.42 0.52 -2.33
C TRP A 367 8.24 1.65 -1.70
N ASP A 368 8.73 1.40 -0.49
CA ASP A 368 9.66 2.28 0.21
C ASP A 368 10.97 1.52 0.49
N LEU A 369 12.10 2.19 0.25
CA LEU A 369 13.46 1.65 0.39
C LEU A 369 14.21 2.19 1.60
N HIS A 370 13.78 3.34 2.13
CA HIS A 370 14.45 4.01 3.22
C HIS A 370 13.44 4.57 4.24
N PRO A 371 13.67 4.46 5.56
CA PRO A 371 12.69 4.89 6.58
C PRO A 371 12.28 6.36 6.45
N ALA A 372 13.21 7.25 6.10
CA ALA A 372 12.87 8.66 5.92
C ALA A 372 11.95 8.91 4.71
N GLN A 373 11.76 7.96 3.77
CA GLN A 373 10.73 8.08 2.73
C GLN A 373 9.31 8.01 3.31
N LEU A 374 9.11 7.38 4.47
CA LEU A 374 7.80 7.23 5.11
C LEU A 374 7.13 8.57 5.43
N VAL A 375 7.93 9.63 5.61
CA VAL A 375 7.42 11.01 5.79
C VAL A 375 6.65 11.46 4.55
N ALA A 376 7.26 11.34 3.36
CA ALA A 376 6.63 11.69 2.10
C ALA A 376 5.53 10.69 1.70
N ARG A 377 5.66 9.41 2.07
CA ARG A 377 4.62 8.38 1.92
C ARG A 377 3.29 8.81 2.51
N PHE A 378 3.26 8.99 3.83
CA PHE A 378 2.02 9.27 4.52
C PHE A 378 1.56 10.70 4.24
N GLY A 379 2.49 11.64 4.01
CA GLY A 379 2.16 12.96 3.50
C GLY A 379 1.35 12.91 2.19
N ALA A 380 1.81 12.14 1.19
CA ALA A 380 1.13 12.00 -0.09
C ALA A 380 -0.23 11.30 0.02
N VAL A 381 -0.28 10.18 0.76
CA VAL A 381 -1.52 9.42 0.95
C VAL A 381 -2.57 10.27 1.65
N TYR A 382 -2.22 10.94 2.75
CA TYR A 382 -3.19 11.75 3.49
C TYR A 382 -3.57 13.02 2.74
N SER A 383 -2.65 13.69 2.07
CA SER A 383 -3.00 14.86 1.25
C SER A 383 -3.97 14.48 0.13
N TYR A 384 -3.74 13.36 -0.57
CA TYR A 384 -4.59 12.90 -1.67
C TYR A 384 -6.05 12.73 -1.24
N PHE A 385 -6.30 12.07 -0.11
CA PHE A 385 -7.67 11.85 0.38
C PHE A 385 -8.28 13.10 1.02
N LEU A 386 -7.52 13.86 1.81
CA LEU A 386 -8.05 15.04 2.49
C LEU A 386 -8.35 16.18 1.53
N GLU A 387 -7.52 16.38 0.50
CA GLU A 387 -7.72 17.45 -0.48
C GLU A 387 -9.02 17.29 -1.27
N ASN A 388 -9.45 16.04 -1.48
CA ASN A 388 -10.62 15.70 -2.28
C ASN A 388 -11.85 15.39 -1.41
N LEU A 389 -11.75 15.40 -0.08
CA LEU A 389 -12.82 14.90 0.80
C LEU A 389 -14.16 15.64 0.60
N ASP A 390 -14.13 16.97 0.59
CA ASP A 390 -15.36 17.79 0.49
C ASP A 390 -16.04 17.62 -0.88
N ASP A 391 -15.27 17.78 -1.97
CA ASP A 391 -15.78 17.65 -3.33
C ASP A 391 -16.36 16.24 -3.60
N GLN A 392 -15.67 15.18 -3.15
CA GLN A 392 -16.16 13.81 -3.31
C GLN A 392 -17.41 13.56 -2.44
N SER A 393 -17.51 14.20 -1.27
CA SER A 393 -18.69 14.09 -0.39
C SER A 393 -19.92 14.74 -1.01
N ILE A 394 -19.77 15.95 -1.56
CA ILE A 394 -20.84 16.66 -2.28
C ILE A 394 -21.33 15.82 -3.47
N ARG A 395 -20.40 15.28 -4.27
CA ARG A 395 -20.74 14.42 -5.40
C ARG A 395 -21.50 13.18 -4.94
N LEU A 396 -20.99 12.44 -3.95
CA LEU A 396 -21.63 11.21 -3.48
C LEU A 396 -23.05 11.47 -2.93
N ASN A 397 -23.26 12.57 -2.20
CA ASN A 397 -24.60 12.97 -1.75
C ASN A 397 -25.55 13.22 -2.91
N GLY A 398 -25.11 13.96 -3.94
CA GLY A 398 -25.93 14.19 -5.13
C GLY A 398 -26.32 12.90 -5.83
N PHE A 399 -25.45 11.88 -5.82
CA PHE A 399 -25.78 10.54 -6.32
C PHE A 399 -26.79 9.80 -5.44
N LEU A 400 -26.62 9.84 -4.12
CA LEU A 400 -27.56 9.22 -3.17
C LEU A 400 -28.97 9.82 -3.29
N GLU A 401 -29.07 11.15 -3.40
CA GLU A 401 -30.34 11.86 -3.57
C GLU A 401 -31.04 11.47 -4.87
N LYS A 402 -30.32 11.52 -6.00
CA LYS A 402 -30.87 11.14 -7.32
C LYS A 402 -31.30 9.68 -7.36
N ALA A 403 -30.50 8.77 -6.80
CA ALA A 403 -30.84 7.35 -6.74
C ALA A 403 -32.11 7.12 -5.89
N THR A 404 -32.25 7.83 -4.76
CA THR A 404 -33.45 7.76 -3.91
C THR A 404 -34.70 8.27 -4.65
N GLN A 405 -34.58 9.38 -5.38
CA GLN A 405 -35.68 9.94 -6.18
C GLN A 405 -36.11 9.00 -7.33
N ALA A 406 -35.14 8.42 -8.03
CA ALA A 406 -35.39 7.44 -9.10
C ALA A 406 -36.19 6.23 -8.55
N MET A 407 -35.75 5.66 -7.43
CA MET A 407 -36.46 4.54 -6.79
C MET A 407 -37.89 4.89 -6.36
N THR A 408 -38.09 6.10 -5.84
CA THR A 408 -39.43 6.56 -5.40
C THR A 408 -40.38 6.76 -6.58
N THR A 409 -39.86 7.17 -7.73
CA THR A 409 -40.64 7.38 -8.97
C THR A 409 -40.77 6.12 -9.82
N GLY A 410 -40.18 5.00 -9.39
CA GLY A 410 -40.14 3.75 -10.15
C GLY A 410 -39.22 3.78 -11.37
N ASN A 411 -38.36 4.81 -11.48
CA ASN A 411 -37.38 4.96 -12.55
C ASN A 411 -36.04 4.28 -12.20
N ILE A 412 -35.29 3.89 -13.23
CA ILE A 412 -33.95 3.32 -13.08
C ILE A 412 -32.94 4.47 -12.97
N PHE A 413 -31.98 4.33 -12.05
CA PHE A 413 -30.84 5.24 -11.98
C PHE A 413 -29.68 4.68 -12.81
N ASP A 414 -29.36 5.33 -13.92
CA ASP A 414 -28.45 4.77 -14.93
C ASP A 414 -26.94 4.99 -14.63
N ASP A 415 -26.59 5.77 -13.59
CA ASP A 415 -25.20 6.18 -13.32
C ASP A 415 -24.60 5.51 -12.06
N MET A 416 -24.95 4.24 -11.83
CA MET A 416 -24.50 3.47 -10.65
C MET A 416 -22.98 3.26 -10.63
N ALA A 417 -22.34 3.14 -11.80
CA ALA A 417 -20.90 2.92 -11.90
C ALA A 417 -20.09 4.12 -11.38
N SER A 418 -20.53 5.35 -11.68
CA SER A 418 -19.90 6.56 -11.15
C SER A 418 -20.07 6.65 -9.63
N ALA A 419 -21.24 6.28 -9.11
CA ALA A 419 -21.49 6.22 -7.67
C ALA A 419 -20.60 5.20 -6.96
N GLU A 420 -20.36 4.03 -7.57
CA GLU A 420 -19.45 3.01 -7.06
C GLU A 420 -18.00 3.53 -7.01
N GLY A 421 -17.56 4.27 -8.03
CA GLY A 421 -16.25 4.93 -8.02
C GLY A 421 -16.08 5.91 -6.85
N LEU A 422 -17.12 6.69 -6.55
CA LEU A 422 -17.13 7.60 -5.39
C LEU A 422 -17.09 6.81 -4.07
N LEU A 423 -17.88 5.74 -3.94
CA LEU A 423 -17.86 4.90 -2.74
C LEU A 423 -16.47 4.31 -2.48
N ASN A 424 -15.79 3.84 -3.54
CA ASN A 424 -14.44 3.29 -3.46
C ASN A 424 -13.41 4.31 -2.93
N PHE A 425 -13.55 5.60 -3.25
CA PHE A 425 -12.71 6.66 -2.68
C PHE A 425 -12.85 6.70 -1.14
N PHE A 426 -14.08 6.67 -0.63
CA PHE A 426 -14.32 6.68 0.82
C PHE A 426 -13.81 5.41 1.50
N THR A 427 -14.08 4.24 0.91
CA THR A 427 -13.59 2.97 1.43
C THR A 427 -12.07 2.96 1.57
N ARG A 428 -11.34 3.44 0.55
CA ARG A 428 -9.87 3.51 0.60
C ARG A 428 -9.37 4.53 1.62
N GLY A 429 -9.95 5.73 1.67
CA GLY A 429 -9.58 6.76 2.64
C GLY A 429 -9.83 6.34 4.10
N LEU A 430 -10.89 5.56 4.36
CA LEU A 430 -11.15 4.95 5.67
C LEU A 430 -10.10 3.88 6.03
N ARG A 431 -9.72 3.03 5.07
CA ARG A 431 -8.76 1.94 5.29
C ARG A 431 -7.35 2.41 5.60
N CYS A 432 -6.90 3.51 4.98
CA CYS A 432 -5.60 4.10 5.27
C CYS A 432 -5.62 5.07 6.46
N GLY A 433 -6.80 5.39 7.01
CA GLY A 433 -6.97 6.28 8.15
C GLY A 433 -6.97 7.78 7.81
N ALA A 434 -7.15 8.14 6.53
CA ALA A 434 -7.24 9.55 6.11
C ALA A 434 -8.42 10.27 6.78
N PHE A 435 -9.55 9.59 6.96
CA PHE A 435 -10.71 10.10 7.70
C PHE A 435 -11.42 8.97 8.46
N SER A 436 -12.28 9.34 9.40
CA SER A 436 -13.03 8.41 10.24
C SER A 436 -14.45 8.15 9.71
N TYR A 437 -15.05 7.03 10.10
CA TYR A 437 -16.47 6.75 9.83
C TYR A 437 -17.40 7.86 10.35
N LYS A 438 -17.04 8.51 11.46
CA LYS A 438 -17.82 9.63 12.02
C LYS A 438 -17.81 10.83 11.06
N GLN A 439 -16.65 11.16 10.49
CA GLN A 439 -16.52 12.23 9.51
C GLN A 439 -17.28 11.91 8.23
N VAL A 440 -17.12 10.69 7.68
CA VAL A 440 -17.84 10.28 6.47
C VAL A 440 -19.35 10.30 6.69
N LYS A 441 -19.83 9.80 7.83
CA LYS A 441 -21.26 9.86 8.17
C LYS A 441 -21.79 11.30 8.26
N ALA A 442 -21.02 12.21 8.86
CA ALA A 442 -21.42 13.61 8.97
C ALA A 442 -21.50 14.30 7.60
N LEU A 443 -20.59 13.96 6.68
CA LEU A 443 -20.53 14.54 5.35
C LEU A 443 -21.51 13.90 4.35
N THR A 444 -21.74 12.59 4.45
CA THR A 444 -22.45 11.82 3.41
C THR A 444 -23.75 11.15 3.88
N GLY A 445 -24.00 11.14 5.19
CA GLY A 445 -25.09 10.37 5.79
C GLY A 445 -24.91 8.84 5.74
N LEU A 446 -23.83 8.32 5.13
CA LEU A 446 -23.57 6.88 5.08
C LEU A 446 -23.07 6.35 6.43
N THR A 447 -23.64 5.22 6.84
CA THR A 447 -23.21 4.47 8.02
C THR A 447 -22.01 3.59 7.70
N LYS A 448 -21.32 3.13 8.76
CA LYS A 448 -20.23 2.16 8.62
C LYS A 448 -20.66 0.91 7.85
N ASN A 449 -21.81 0.32 8.19
CA ASN A 449 -22.30 -0.90 7.56
C ASN A 449 -22.58 -0.72 6.06
N GLU A 450 -23.07 0.46 5.67
CA GLU A 450 -23.31 0.78 4.26
C GLU A 450 -21.99 0.88 3.50
N ILE A 451 -20.99 1.56 4.05
CA ILE A 451 -19.68 1.70 3.41
C ILE A 451 -18.96 0.34 3.33
N ASP A 452 -18.97 -0.42 4.43
CA ASP A 452 -18.36 -1.76 4.52
C ASP A 452 -19.05 -2.78 3.60
N SER A 453 -20.26 -2.48 3.10
CA SER A 453 -20.93 -3.31 2.10
C SER A 453 -20.18 -3.31 0.75
N GLY A 454 -19.41 -2.25 0.46
CA GLY A 454 -18.62 -2.10 -0.76
C GLY A 454 -19.45 -2.14 -2.04
N SER A 455 -20.74 -1.80 -1.97
CA SER A 455 -21.64 -1.82 -3.13
C SER A 455 -22.71 -0.76 -3.01
N PHE A 456 -22.67 0.24 -3.88
CA PHE A 456 -23.65 1.31 -3.94
C PHE A 456 -25.05 0.76 -4.24
N VAL A 457 -25.16 -0.24 -5.12
CA VAL A 457 -26.43 -0.95 -5.42
C VAL A 457 -27.03 -1.57 -4.15
N ARG A 458 -26.19 -2.20 -3.34
CA ARG A 458 -26.64 -2.85 -2.10
C ARG A 458 -27.14 -1.83 -1.08
N ILE A 459 -26.41 -0.73 -0.89
CA ILE A 459 -26.81 0.38 -0.02
C ILE A 459 -28.21 0.85 -0.41
N MET A 460 -28.43 1.14 -1.69
CA MET A 460 -29.71 1.67 -2.16
C MET A 460 -30.85 0.65 -2.03
N THR A 461 -30.57 -0.63 -2.30
CA THR A 461 -31.56 -1.72 -2.15
C THR A 461 -31.98 -1.90 -0.69
N GLU A 462 -31.04 -1.88 0.24
CA GLU A 462 -31.32 -2.01 1.68
C GLU A 462 -32.09 -0.79 2.21
N ARG A 463 -31.73 0.43 1.78
CA ARG A 463 -32.49 1.65 2.10
C ARG A 463 -33.93 1.58 1.62
N PHE A 464 -34.17 1.15 0.39
CA PHE A 464 -35.52 1.02 -0.16
C PHE A 464 -36.37 0.01 0.61
N ARG A 465 -35.81 -1.17 0.94
CA ARG A 465 -36.51 -2.19 1.74
C ARG A 465 -36.90 -1.68 3.13
N ASN A 466 -36.01 -0.95 3.78
CA ASN A 466 -36.26 -0.39 5.11
C ASN A 466 -37.25 0.78 5.06
N GLY A 467 -37.25 1.57 3.97
CA GLY A 467 -38.21 2.67 3.77
C GLY A 467 -39.62 2.19 3.39
N ALA A 468 -39.74 1.04 2.72
CA ALA A 468 -41.04 0.44 2.35
C ALA A 468 -41.70 -0.37 3.50
N SER A 469 -41.00 -0.56 4.62
CA SER A 469 -41.49 -1.27 5.82
C SER A 469 -41.84 -0.34 6.99
N ALA A 470 -41.72 0.98 6.80
CA ALA A 470 -42.20 2.04 7.68
C ALA A 470 -43.42 2.72 7.05
#